data_AF-A0A929NKZ5-F1
#
_entry.id   AF-A0A929NKZ5-F1
#
_cell.length_a   1.000
_cell.length_b   1.000
_cell.length_c   1.000
_cell.angle_alpha   90.00
_cell.angle_beta   90.00
_cell.angle_gamma   90.00
#
_symmetry.space_group_name_H-M   'P 1'
#
loop_
_entity.id
_entity.type
_entity.pdbx_description
1 polymer ?
#
loop_
_entity_poly.entity_id
_entity_poly.type
_entity_poly.pdbx_seq_one_letter_code
_entity_poly.pdbx_strand_id
1 'polypeptide(L)'
;MRSFFLVIVLNLLVVSVSYAGCSDIKILERGMDVTDLALGDVFSLVDPGPNQKQIVEDAKAYFSDLHCQAVTRIAFLNEDGEDGTRMAWVGGTVRDLLNIAATSSKASETNLGLRTQGAIYKANLVSTLVHEATHAADNLLNFVAPKREVQTSERLFSHNEWSSGALSLAKNIIKINLLDRGLRHEWKQIHERAVQLDFALPYHHQGDSNMSADEIIKMGVASGYGGDEAAEDIAEMTAGIIAARAWPQYGAIPPTPAEDLICERMQAVAGPGIPGELALIYAKVGLLNSVDLISDLEYDYCVGNLKIRAPGNGFFTLKNQQQTNTYTGNVQGRIGHTADGTRWAFQLEATGLVDLSGEGEKQARIELTIPLAPASQPRPSFPRGIYGIGRGINGVGAGATINIYYRDEGKEKLAVTAESGLVLVSRASTKLVEGSISIARFVNWTSLLAMPESAGDMVITFRKKN
;
A
#
# COMPACT_ATOMS: atom_id res chain seq x y z
N MET A 1 -18.32 -6.06 -52.12
CA MET A 1 -17.58 -6.48 -50.91
C MET A 1 -17.95 -5.52 -49.79
N ARG A 2 -18.78 -5.97 -48.83
CA ARG A 2 -19.15 -5.19 -47.65
C ARG A 2 -18.54 -5.91 -46.45
N SER A 3 -17.54 -5.31 -45.83
CA SER A 3 -16.89 -5.82 -44.62
C SER A 3 -17.83 -5.64 -43.43
N PHE A 4 -18.27 -6.76 -42.85
CA PHE A 4 -18.95 -6.77 -41.57
C PHE A 4 -17.92 -6.59 -40.45
N PHE A 5 -17.99 -5.46 -39.73
CA PHE A 5 -17.34 -5.32 -38.44
C PHE A 5 -18.17 -6.08 -37.39
N LEU A 6 -17.66 -7.23 -36.95
CA LEU A 6 -18.19 -7.97 -35.82
C LEU A 6 -17.72 -7.27 -34.54
N VAL A 7 -18.58 -6.46 -33.94
CA VAL A 7 -18.37 -5.92 -32.59
C VAL A 7 -18.67 -7.06 -31.61
N ILE A 8 -17.64 -7.70 -31.07
CA ILE A 8 -17.76 -8.64 -29.96
C ILE A 8 -17.99 -7.81 -28.69
N VAL A 9 -19.24 -7.73 -28.26
CA VAL A 9 -19.61 -7.26 -26.92
C VAL A 9 -19.22 -8.37 -25.95
N LEU A 10 -18.04 -8.24 -25.32
CA LEU A 10 -17.61 -9.13 -24.26
C LEU A 10 -18.46 -8.82 -23.02
N ASN A 11 -19.52 -9.60 -22.77
CA ASN A 11 -20.23 -9.58 -21.51
C ASN A 11 -19.27 -10.07 -20.41
N LEU A 12 -18.67 -9.14 -19.67
CA LEU A 12 -18.00 -9.41 -18.41
C LEU A 12 -19.05 -9.98 -17.45
N LEU A 13 -19.12 -11.30 -17.36
CA LEU A 13 -19.78 -12.00 -16.26
C LEU A 13 -19.01 -11.64 -14.98
N VAL A 14 -19.52 -10.63 -14.27
CA VAL A 14 -19.13 -10.36 -12.88
C VAL A 14 -19.60 -11.57 -12.08
N VAL A 15 -18.71 -12.52 -11.82
CA VAL A 15 -18.96 -13.59 -10.86
C VAL A 15 -19.03 -12.91 -9.50
N SER A 16 -20.25 -12.71 -8.99
CA SER A 16 -20.51 -12.24 -7.64
C SER A 16 -20.09 -13.33 -6.66
N VAL A 17 -18.81 -13.31 -6.27
CA VAL A 17 -18.36 -14.02 -5.08
C VAL A 17 -19.12 -13.38 -3.92
N SER A 18 -20.09 -14.10 -3.34
CA SER A 18 -20.81 -13.65 -2.16
C SER A 18 -19.83 -13.59 -0.99
N TYR A 19 -19.19 -12.44 -0.81
CA TYR A 19 -18.43 -12.13 0.39
C TYR A 19 -19.41 -12.01 1.55
N ALA A 20 -19.27 -12.89 2.54
CA ALA A 20 -20.04 -12.84 3.78
C ALA A 20 -19.62 -11.65 4.68
N GLY A 21 -18.75 -10.74 4.21
CA GLY A 21 -17.95 -9.87 5.06
C GLY A 21 -18.70 -8.73 5.77
N CYS A 22 -19.71 -8.13 5.13
CA CYS A 22 -20.26 -6.81 5.53
C CYS A 22 -21.72 -6.80 6.02
N SER A 23 -22.34 -7.97 6.25
CA SER A 23 -23.75 -8.06 6.66
C SER A 23 -24.04 -7.44 8.03
N ASP A 24 -23.01 -7.29 8.85
CA ASP A 24 -23.13 -6.82 10.24
C ASP A 24 -23.13 -5.29 10.35
N ILE A 25 -22.88 -4.57 9.26
CA ILE A 25 -22.93 -3.10 9.23
C ILE A 25 -24.37 -2.63 9.34
N LYS A 26 -24.67 -1.92 10.43
CA LYS A 26 -26.00 -1.35 10.71
C LYS A 26 -26.08 0.09 10.22
N ILE A 27 -27.11 0.39 9.44
CA ILE A 27 -27.49 1.77 9.14
C ILE A 27 -28.39 2.25 10.28
N LEU A 28 -27.99 3.32 10.96
CA LEU A 28 -28.70 3.84 12.12
C LEU A 28 -29.95 4.64 11.70
N GLU A 29 -31.07 4.36 12.36
CA GLU A 29 -32.37 5.02 12.16
C GLU A 29 -32.82 5.69 13.46
N ARG A 30 -33.70 6.69 13.39
CA ARG A 30 -34.27 7.35 14.56
C ARG A 30 -35.00 6.34 15.43
N GLY A 31 -34.76 6.44 16.74
CA GLY A 31 -35.30 5.51 17.73
C GLY A 31 -34.41 4.31 18.03
N MET A 32 -33.31 4.12 17.30
CA MET A 32 -32.21 3.29 17.80
C MET A 32 -31.54 3.99 19.00
N ASP A 33 -31.06 3.19 19.95
CA ASP A 33 -30.33 3.74 21.09
C ASP A 33 -29.01 4.34 20.61
N VAL A 34 -28.98 5.66 20.53
CA VAL A 34 -27.86 6.46 20.05
C VAL A 34 -27.15 7.22 21.18
N THR A 35 -27.49 6.94 22.45
CA THR A 35 -26.87 7.61 23.61
C THR A 35 -25.36 7.46 23.64
N ASP A 36 -24.83 6.42 22.99
CA ASP A 36 -23.40 6.13 22.92
C ASP A 36 -22.69 6.78 21.72
N LEU A 37 -23.40 7.42 20.78
CA LEU A 37 -22.76 7.97 19.57
C LEU A 37 -22.00 9.28 19.84
N ALA A 38 -22.23 9.93 20.99
CA ALA A 38 -21.66 11.24 21.34
C ALA A 38 -21.65 12.23 20.16
N LEU A 39 -22.73 12.22 19.38
CA LEU A 39 -22.99 13.22 18.35
C LEU A 39 -23.16 14.54 19.11
N GLY A 40 -22.20 15.46 18.98
CA GLY A 40 -22.28 16.75 19.67
C GLY A 40 -23.59 17.48 19.36
N ASP A 41 -23.91 18.52 20.14
CA ASP A 41 -25.21 19.23 20.12
C ASP A 41 -25.63 19.82 18.76
N VAL A 42 -24.75 19.82 17.76
CA VAL A 42 -24.95 20.36 16.40
C VAL A 42 -25.36 19.31 15.36
N PHE A 43 -25.39 18.02 15.69
CA PHE A 43 -25.76 16.97 14.74
C PHE A 43 -27.08 16.30 15.13
N SER A 44 -27.97 16.15 14.15
CA SER A 44 -29.22 15.38 14.32
C SER A 44 -29.28 14.20 13.37
N LEU A 45 -29.67 13.03 13.90
CA LEU A 45 -29.82 11.82 13.09
C LEU A 45 -30.96 11.98 12.08
N VAL A 46 -30.72 11.55 10.85
CA VAL A 46 -31.67 11.52 9.74
C VAL A 46 -32.05 10.07 9.46
N ASP A 47 -33.34 9.80 9.33
CA ASP A 47 -33.81 8.51 8.83
C ASP A 47 -33.41 8.37 7.35
N PRO A 48 -32.55 7.40 7.00
CA PRO A 48 -32.03 7.31 5.65
C PRO A 48 -33.12 6.89 4.66
N GLY A 49 -33.19 7.62 3.54
CA GLY A 49 -34.07 7.30 2.42
C GLY A 49 -33.62 6.08 1.60
N PRO A 50 -34.44 5.65 0.61
CA PRO A 50 -34.12 4.49 -0.21
C PRO A 50 -32.79 4.59 -0.97
N ASN A 51 -32.45 5.75 -1.56
CA ASN A 51 -31.18 5.89 -2.28
C ASN A 51 -29.98 5.90 -1.32
N GLN A 52 -30.12 6.53 -0.15
CA GLN A 52 -29.11 6.51 0.92
C GLN A 52 -28.85 5.10 1.47
N LYS A 53 -29.89 4.27 1.61
CA LYS A 53 -29.72 2.86 1.98
C LYS A 53 -29.06 2.06 0.87
N GLN A 54 -29.53 2.22 -0.36
CA GLN A 54 -28.99 1.49 -1.51
C GLN A 54 -27.51 1.79 -1.73
N ILE A 55 -27.07 3.04 -1.62
CA ILE A 55 -25.67 3.40 -1.86
C ILE A 55 -24.73 2.85 -0.78
N VAL A 56 -25.21 2.70 0.46
CA VAL A 56 -24.47 1.98 1.51
C VAL A 56 -24.34 0.50 1.15
N GLU A 57 -25.41 -0.14 0.69
CA GLU A 57 -25.34 -1.54 0.24
C GLU A 57 -24.41 -1.72 -0.97
N ASP A 58 -24.43 -0.77 -1.92
CA ASP A 58 -23.51 -0.78 -3.05
C ASP A 58 -22.06 -0.59 -2.59
N ALA A 59 -21.80 0.32 -1.65
CA ALA A 59 -20.46 0.59 -1.12
C ALA A 59 -19.84 -0.64 -0.43
N LYS A 60 -20.65 -1.49 0.22
CA LYS A 60 -20.19 -2.74 0.84
C LYS A 60 -19.54 -3.70 -0.16
N ALA A 61 -19.89 -3.63 -1.45
CA ALA A 61 -19.25 -4.45 -2.49
C ALA A 61 -17.79 -4.03 -2.77
N TYR A 62 -17.39 -2.85 -2.28
CA TYR A 62 -16.04 -2.29 -2.41
C TYR A 62 -15.24 -2.36 -1.10
N PHE A 63 -15.87 -2.76 0.00
CA PHE A 63 -15.19 -2.94 1.27
C PHE A 63 -14.40 -4.25 1.26
N SER A 64 -13.18 -4.17 1.77
CA SER A 64 -12.41 -5.36 2.11
C SER A 64 -12.95 -6.01 3.39
N ASP A 65 -12.53 -7.23 3.70
CA ASP A 65 -12.91 -7.89 4.95
C ASP A 65 -12.51 -7.04 6.17
N LEU A 66 -11.35 -6.37 6.12
CA LEU A 66 -10.93 -5.46 7.17
C LEU A 66 -11.85 -4.23 7.29
N HIS A 67 -12.26 -3.62 6.18
CA HIS A 67 -13.23 -2.52 6.19
C HIS A 67 -14.56 -2.95 6.81
N CYS A 68 -15.07 -4.11 6.42
CA CYS A 68 -16.31 -4.65 6.97
C CYS A 68 -16.26 -4.93 8.48
N GLN A 69 -15.08 -5.26 9.01
CA GLN A 69 -14.88 -5.50 10.44
C GLN A 69 -14.59 -4.22 11.23
N ALA A 70 -13.99 -3.22 10.57
CA ALA A 70 -13.65 -1.95 11.20
C ALA A 70 -14.88 -1.02 11.34
N VAL A 71 -15.80 -1.08 10.38
CA VAL A 71 -17.06 -0.32 10.40
C VAL A 71 -18.18 -1.23 10.86
N THR A 72 -18.88 -0.87 11.94
CA THR A 72 -20.09 -1.60 12.35
C THR A 72 -21.36 -0.79 12.20
N ARG A 73 -21.23 0.54 12.11
CA ARG A 73 -22.37 1.46 12.08
C ARG A 73 -22.17 2.59 11.07
N ILE A 74 -23.25 2.99 10.44
CA ILE A 74 -23.31 4.14 9.53
C ILE A 74 -24.49 5.02 9.92
N ALA A 75 -24.27 6.31 10.11
CA ALA A 75 -25.29 7.29 10.46
C ALA A 75 -25.38 8.39 9.41
N PHE A 76 -26.60 8.75 9.01
CA PHE A 76 -26.85 9.96 8.22
C PHE A 76 -27.22 11.09 9.16
N LEU A 77 -26.53 12.22 9.06
CA LEU A 77 -26.67 13.34 9.98
C LEU A 77 -27.03 14.62 9.23
N ASN A 78 -27.88 15.43 9.84
CA ASN A 78 -28.05 16.83 9.48
C ASN A 78 -27.21 17.67 10.45
N GLU A 79 -26.43 18.61 9.91
CA GLU A 79 -25.62 19.54 10.68
C GLU A 79 -26.36 20.88 10.79
N ASP A 80 -26.58 21.35 12.01
CA ASP A 80 -27.22 22.65 12.26
C ASP A 80 -26.15 23.76 12.24
N GLY A 81 -25.85 24.31 11.05
CA GLY A 81 -24.86 25.39 10.87
C GLY A 81 -24.33 25.50 9.43
N GLU A 82 -23.82 26.67 9.02
CA GLU A 82 -23.33 26.93 7.66
C GLU A 82 -22.08 26.10 7.29
N ASP A 83 -22.16 25.47 6.12
CA ASP A 83 -21.11 24.78 5.36
C ASP A 83 -20.35 23.64 6.06
N GLY A 84 -21.05 22.52 6.22
CA GLY A 84 -20.43 21.20 6.32
C GLY A 84 -19.52 20.95 5.11
N THR A 85 -18.22 21.17 5.27
CA THR A 85 -17.23 21.00 4.20
C THR A 85 -17.07 19.54 3.78
N ARG A 86 -17.34 18.61 4.70
CA ARG A 86 -17.11 17.17 4.54
C ARG A 86 -18.37 16.42 4.10
N MET A 87 -18.20 15.38 3.28
CA MET A 87 -19.30 14.49 2.88
C MET A 87 -19.52 13.38 3.91
N ALA A 88 -18.46 12.86 4.52
CA ALA A 88 -18.50 11.92 5.62
C ALA A 88 -17.28 12.11 6.55
N TRP A 89 -17.29 11.44 7.70
CA TRP A 89 -16.15 11.36 8.62
C TRP A 89 -16.30 10.15 9.58
N VAL A 90 -15.19 9.57 10.03
CA VAL A 90 -15.18 8.64 11.17
C VAL A 90 -15.45 9.38 12.49
N GLY A 91 -16.33 8.83 13.33
CA GLY A 91 -16.66 9.41 14.64
C GLY A 91 -15.43 9.67 15.51
N GLY A 92 -15.33 10.87 16.11
CA GLY A 92 -14.16 11.25 16.91
C GLY A 92 -13.98 10.42 18.19
N THR A 93 -15.09 10.04 18.81
CA THR A 93 -15.17 9.24 20.05
C THR A 93 -15.49 7.76 19.81
N VAL A 94 -16.02 7.43 18.63
CA VAL A 94 -16.51 6.10 18.26
C VAL A 94 -15.97 5.76 16.88
N ARG A 95 -14.94 4.91 16.81
CA ARG A 95 -14.14 4.73 15.58
C ARG A 95 -14.67 3.68 14.60
N ASP A 96 -15.70 2.94 15.00
CA ASP A 96 -16.43 1.99 14.16
C ASP A 96 -17.70 2.59 13.52
N LEU A 97 -17.94 3.89 13.74
CA LEU A 97 -19.06 4.66 13.22
C LEU A 97 -18.62 5.60 12.11
N LEU A 98 -19.26 5.48 10.95
CA LEU A 98 -19.16 6.43 9.85
C LEU A 98 -20.35 7.39 9.89
N ASN A 99 -20.08 8.67 9.86
CA ASN A 99 -21.09 9.72 9.80
C ASN A 99 -21.14 10.29 8.39
N ILE A 100 -22.33 10.44 7.82
CA ILE A 100 -22.55 10.95 6.46
C ILE A 100 -23.40 12.22 6.55
N ALA A 101 -22.93 13.31 5.94
CA ALA A 101 -23.68 14.55 5.84
C ALA A 101 -24.87 14.40 4.87
N ALA A 102 -26.08 14.45 5.40
CA ALA A 102 -27.35 14.29 4.66
C ALA A 102 -27.94 15.62 4.17
N THR A 103 -27.15 16.70 4.17
CA THR A 103 -27.58 18.04 3.76
C THR A 103 -27.83 18.14 2.25
N SER A 104 -28.57 19.17 1.83
CA SER A 104 -28.92 19.39 0.41
C SER A 104 -27.73 19.71 -0.49
N SER A 105 -26.55 20.04 0.05
CA SER A 105 -25.30 20.21 -0.70
C SER A 105 -24.45 18.93 -0.76
N LYS A 106 -24.86 17.85 -0.07
CA LYS A 106 -24.10 16.61 0.11
C LYS A 106 -24.95 15.38 -0.25
N ALA A 107 -24.94 14.35 0.59
CA ALA A 107 -25.58 13.05 0.36
C ALA A 107 -27.07 13.04 0.75
N SER A 108 -27.81 14.11 0.44
CA SER A 108 -29.27 14.10 0.60
C SER A 108 -29.94 13.08 -0.33
N GLU A 109 -31.06 12.52 0.11
CA GLU A 109 -31.89 11.61 -0.70
C GLU A 109 -32.28 12.24 -2.04
N THR A 110 -32.57 13.55 -2.05
CA THR A 110 -32.88 14.30 -3.28
C THR A 110 -31.73 14.30 -4.27
N ASN A 111 -30.50 14.61 -3.83
CA ASN A 111 -29.32 14.67 -4.71
C ASN A 111 -28.98 13.30 -5.29
N LEU A 112 -29.05 12.25 -4.46
CA LEU A 112 -28.81 10.88 -4.89
C LEU A 112 -29.89 10.40 -5.87
N GLY A 113 -31.11 10.92 -5.80
CA GLY A 113 -32.20 10.61 -6.72
C GLY A 113 -32.13 11.30 -8.09
N LEU A 114 -31.21 12.23 -8.31
CA LEU A 114 -31.11 12.97 -9.58
C LEU A 114 -30.61 12.08 -10.72
N ARG A 115 -31.21 12.18 -11.92
CA ARG A 115 -30.93 11.27 -13.04
C ARG A 115 -29.47 11.30 -13.53
N THR A 116 -28.91 12.49 -13.79
CA THR A 116 -27.54 12.64 -14.29
C THR A 116 -26.57 13.01 -13.18
N GLN A 117 -26.92 14.00 -12.36
CA GLN A 117 -26.08 14.43 -11.23
C GLN A 117 -26.03 13.39 -10.11
N GLY A 118 -27.08 12.59 -9.92
CA GLY A 118 -27.12 11.58 -8.88
C GLY A 118 -26.12 10.45 -9.12
N ALA A 119 -25.74 10.16 -10.38
CA ALA A 119 -24.67 9.23 -10.69
C ALA A 119 -23.32 9.70 -10.11
N ILE A 120 -23.01 11.00 -10.25
CA ILE A 120 -21.80 11.61 -9.70
C ILE A 120 -21.86 11.62 -8.17
N TYR A 121 -22.98 12.00 -7.57
CA TYR A 121 -23.15 11.96 -6.11
C TYR A 121 -23.01 10.55 -5.54
N LYS A 122 -23.55 9.54 -6.23
CA LYS A 122 -23.43 8.13 -5.82
C LYS A 122 -21.97 7.66 -5.87
N ALA A 123 -21.28 7.89 -6.98
CA ALA A 123 -19.86 7.52 -7.11
C ALA A 123 -18.98 8.23 -6.06
N ASN A 124 -19.18 9.54 -5.88
CA ASN A 124 -18.49 10.31 -4.83
C ASN A 124 -18.75 9.75 -3.44
N LEU A 125 -20.01 9.40 -3.13
CA LEU A 125 -20.36 8.87 -1.82
C LEU A 125 -19.76 7.47 -1.59
N VAL A 126 -19.71 6.61 -2.60
CA VAL A 126 -19.00 5.32 -2.48
C VAL A 126 -17.51 5.54 -2.21
N SER A 127 -16.86 6.41 -2.98
CA SER A 127 -15.45 6.78 -2.78
C SER A 127 -15.20 7.30 -1.35
N THR A 128 -16.06 8.22 -0.89
CA THR A 128 -16.01 8.79 0.46
C THR A 128 -16.23 7.72 1.54
N LEU A 129 -17.17 6.80 1.34
CA LEU A 129 -17.41 5.70 2.29
C LEU A 129 -16.20 4.77 2.41
N VAL A 130 -15.52 4.48 1.31
CA VAL A 130 -14.28 3.70 1.33
C VAL A 130 -13.16 4.47 2.03
N HIS A 131 -13.02 5.77 1.76
CA HIS A 131 -12.07 6.66 2.44
C HIS A 131 -12.25 6.60 3.97
N GLU A 132 -13.48 6.83 4.45
CA GLU A 132 -13.75 6.83 5.89
C GLU A 132 -13.67 5.42 6.50
N ALA A 133 -14.09 4.39 5.79
CA ALA A 133 -13.88 3.01 6.23
C ALA A 133 -12.39 2.71 6.38
N THR A 134 -11.54 3.27 5.51
CA THR A 134 -10.08 3.12 5.61
C THR A 134 -9.55 3.77 6.88
N HIS A 135 -10.02 4.97 7.25
CA HIS A 135 -9.70 5.59 8.53
C HIS A 135 -10.10 4.70 9.71
N ALA A 136 -11.29 4.09 9.69
CA ALA A 136 -11.74 3.16 10.73
C ALA A 136 -10.83 1.92 10.80
N ALA A 137 -10.47 1.33 9.66
CA ALA A 137 -9.60 0.16 9.57
C ALA A 137 -8.17 0.47 10.05
N ASP A 138 -7.63 1.62 9.67
CA ASP A 138 -6.34 2.10 10.13
C ASP A 138 -6.36 2.34 11.65
N ASN A 139 -7.40 2.98 12.20
CA ASN A 139 -7.58 3.12 13.65
C ASN A 139 -7.58 1.76 14.36
N LEU A 140 -8.31 0.77 13.83
CA LEU A 140 -8.35 -0.60 14.37
C LEU A 140 -6.96 -1.28 14.36
N LEU A 141 -6.21 -1.17 13.25
CA LEU A 141 -4.86 -1.74 13.14
C LEU A 141 -3.88 -1.10 14.12
N ASN A 142 -3.90 0.23 14.26
CA ASN A 142 -3.04 0.93 15.22
C ASN A 142 -3.46 0.64 16.68
N PHE A 143 -4.76 0.49 16.94
CA PHE A 143 -5.28 0.16 18.27
C PHE A 143 -4.72 -1.18 18.78
N VAL A 144 -4.70 -2.22 17.93
CA VAL A 144 -4.21 -3.55 18.32
C VAL A 144 -2.69 -3.72 18.23
N ALA A 145 -1.95 -2.70 17.77
CA ALA A 145 -0.50 -2.76 17.65
C ALA A 145 0.18 -2.79 19.04
N PRO A 146 1.10 -3.74 19.31
CA PRO A 146 1.63 -3.98 20.66
C PRO A 146 2.53 -2.85 21.19
N LYS A 147 3.17 -2.09 20.30
CA LYS A 147 4.11 -1.01 20.63
C LYS A 147 3.62 0.32 20.05
N ARG A 148 2.31 0.54 20.00
CA ARG A 148 1.72 1.79 19.49
C ARG A 148 2.36 2.99 20.19
N GLU A 149 2.74 3.99 19.42
CA GLU A 149 3.17 5.27 19.96
C GLU A 149 1.92 5.94 20.54
N VAL A 150 1.88 6.13 21.86
CA VAL A 150 0.75 6.80 22.51
C VAL A 150 0.75 8.24 22.01
N GLN A 151 -0.12 8.58 21.06
CA GLN A 151 -0.30 9.98 20.70
C GLN A 151 -1.02 10.67 21.87
N THR A 152 -0.53 11.84 22.28
CA THR A 152 -1.02 12.57 23.46
C THR A 152 -2.48 13.02 23.34
N SER A 153 -3.07 12.94 22.14
CA SER A 153 -4.48 13.18 21.82
C SER A 153 -5.34 11.91 21.70
N GLU A 154 -4.77 10.70 21.66
CA GLU A 154 -5.49 9.40 21.63
C GLU A 154 -6.07 9.00 22.99
N ARG A 155 -6.47 9.99 23.79
CA ARG A 155 -7.18 9.74 25.06
C ARG A 155 -8.49 9.01 24.75
N LEU A 156 -8.51 7.74 25.18
CA LEU A 156 -9.69 6.92 25.49
C LEU A 156 -10.36 6.18 24.31
N PHE A 157 -9.60 5.41 23.53
CA PHE A 157 -10.23 4.31 22.78
C PHE A 157 -10.77 3.26 23.75
N SER A 158 -12.03 2.91 23.58
CA SER A 158 -12.73 1.94 24.40
C SER A 158 -12.68 0.57 23.71
N HIS A 159 -12.36 -0.50 24.45
CA HIS A 159 -12.25 -1.85 23.86
C HIS A 159 -13.57 -2.41 23.31
N ASN A 160 -14.69 -1.73 23.58
CA ASN A 160 -16.04 -2.09 23.18
C ASN A 160 -16.47 -1.50 21.82
N GLU A 161 -15.62 -0.72 21.15
CA GLU A 161 -15.91 -0.19 19.80
C GLU A 161 -15.92 -1.30 18.73
N TRP A 162 -15.04 -2.30 18.86
CA TRP A 162 -14.91 -3.37 17.86
C TRP A 162 -15.23 -4.74 18.43
N SER A 163 -15.78 -5.61 17.58
CA SER A 163 -16.06 -6.99 17.92
C SER A 163 -14.78 -7.77 18.20
N SER A 164 -14.89 -8.90 18.92
CA SER A 164 -13.75 -9.81 19.11
C SER A 164 -13.22 -10.38 17.79
N GLY A 165 -14.09 -10.50 16.77
CA GLY A 165 -13.72 -10.91 15.42
C GLY A 165 -12.83 -9.89 14.75
N ALA A 166 -13.24 -8.62 14.75
CA ALA A 166 -12.48 -7.50 14.22
C ALA A 166 -11.10 -7.36 14.89
N LEU A 167 -11.06 -7.39 16.22
CA LEU A 167 -9.80 -7.34 16.98
C LEU A 167 -8.88 -8.52 16.65
N SER A 168 -9.43 -9.71 16.44
CA SER A 168 -8.65 -10.91 16.10
C SER A 168 -8.11 -10.85 14.67
N LEU A 169 -8.92 -10.39 13.70
CA LEU A 169 -8.48 -10.17 12.33
C LEU A 169 -7.34 -9.14 12.28
N ALA A 170 -7.52 -7.99 12.92
CA ALA A 170 -6.51 -6.93 12.97
C ALA A 170 -5.21 -7.42 13.63
N LYS A 171 -5.29 -8.14 14.77
CA LYS A 171 -4.10 -8.75 15.40
C LYS A 171 -3.38 -9.72 14.48
N ASN A 172 -4.12 -10.52 13.72
CA ASN A 172 -3.53 -11.44 12.76
C ASN A 172 -2.83 -10.69 11.61
N ILE A 173 -3.42 -9.62 11.09
CA ILE A 173 -2.79 -8.75 10.07
C ILE A 173 -1.51 -8.12 10.61
N ILE A 174 -1.54 -7.51 11.80
CA ILE A 174 -0.36 -6.93 12.47
C ILE A 174 0.73 -7.99 12.65
N LYS A 175 0.38 -9.19 13.13
CA LYS A 175 1.32 -10.29 13.35
C LYS A 175 1.93 -10.79 12.03
N ILE A 176 1.13 -11.01 11.00
CA ILE A 176 1.60 -11.52 9.70
C ILE A 176 2.56 -10.51 9.06
N ASN A 177 2.28 -9.22 9.20
CA ASN A 177 3.06 -8.14 8.60
C ASN A 177 4.17 -7.58 9.51
N LEU A 178 4.28 -8.06 10.76
CA LEU A 178 5.19 -7.53 11.78
C LEU A 178 5.05 -6.02 12.00
N LEU A 179 3.82 -5.49 11.97
CA LEU A 179 3.54 -4.06 12.15
C LEU A 179 3.43 -3.71 13.64
N ASP A 180 4.46 -4.01 14.42
CA ASP A 180 4.42 -3.89 15.89
C ASP A 180 4.07 -2.48 16.40
N ARG A 181 4.34 -1.45 15.59
CA ARG A 181 4.04 -0.03 15.90
C ARG A 181 2.81 0.51 15.17
N GLY A 182 2.08 -0.34 14.42
CA GLY A 182 0.90 0.04 13.66
C GLY A 182 1.17 0.40 12.19
N LEU A 183 0.08 0.54 11.43
CA LEU A 183 0.11 0.83 9.99
C LEU A 183 0.64 2.25 9.72
N ARG A 184 0.13 3.27 10.43
CA ARG A 184 0.56 4.68 10.25
C ARG A 184 2.06 4.85 10.42
N HIS A 185 2.62 4.20 11.44
CA HIS A 185 4.04 4.29 11.73
C HIS A 185 4.87 3.70 10.59
N GLU A 186 4.49 2.52 10.08
CA GLU A 186 5.16 1.90 8.94
C GLU A 186 5.04 2.75 7.68
N TRP A 187 3.85 3.27 7.40
CA TRP A 187 3.57 4.15 6.26
C TRP A 187 4.46 5.40 6.27
N LYS A 188 4.52 6.08 7.42
CA LYS A 188 5.39 7.23 7.64
C LYS A 188 6.86 6.87 7.45
N GLN A 189 7.33 5.75 7.99
CA GLN A 189 8.71 5.30 7.78
C GLN A 189 9.04 5.05 6.30
N ILE A 190 8.13 4.43 5.54
CA ILE A 190 8.31 4.20 4.10
C ILE A 190 8.46 5.52 3.37
N HIS A 191 7.58 6.48 3.64
CA HIS A 191 7.59 7.80 3.01
C HIS A 191 8.83 8.61 3.42
N GLU A 192 9.16 8.70 4.71
CA GLU A 192 10.35 9.42 5.20
C GLU A 192 11.65 8.86 4.62
N ARG A 193 11.76 7.54 4.44
CA ARG A 193 12.91 6.94 3.75
C ARG A 193 13.00 7.39 2.29
N ALA A 194 11.88 7.45 1.57
CA ALA A 194 11.87 7.96 0.20
C ALA A 194 12.27 9.44 0.14
N VAL A 195 11.81 10.26 1.08
CA VAL A 195 12.23 11.67 1.21
C VAL A 195 13.73 11.78 1.50
N GLN A 196 14.28 11.00 2.42
CA GLN A 196 15.71 10.99 2.74
C GLN A 196 16.60 10.60 1.55
N LEU A 197 16.03 9.86 0.60
CA LEU A 197 16.68 9.39 -0.62
C LEU A 197 16.34 10.27 -1.84
N ASP A 198 15.67 11.41 -1.65
CA ASP A 198 15.24 12.35 -2.69
C ASP A 198 14.29 11.73 -3.75
N PHE A 199 13.57 10.66 -3.40
CA PHE A 199 12.52 10.05 -4.23
C PHE A 199 11.14 10.64 -3.97
N ALA A 200 10.98 11.43 -2.91
CA ALA A 200 9.71 12.00 -2.52
C ALA A 200 9.87 13.39 -1.91
N LEU A 201 8.81 14.19 -1.94
CA LEU A 201 8.67 15.41 -1.13
C LEU A 201 8.08 15.05 0.24
N PRO A 202 8.41 15.80 1.32
CA PRO A 202 7.72 15.67 2.60
C PRO A 202 6.22 16.02 2.47
N TYR A 203 5.40 15.49 3.38
CA TYR A 203 4.03 15.97 3.60
C TYR A 203 4.00 17.49 3.83
N HIS A 204 3.01 18.18 3.25
CA HIS A 204 2.93 19.63 3.31
C HIS A 204 2.20 20.16 4.56
N HIS A 205 1.31 19.37 5.17
CA HIS A 205 0.57 19.70 6.40
C HIS A 205 -0.23 21.02 6.30
N GLN A 206 -0.90 21.28 5.18
CA GLN A 206 -1.49 22.60 4.89
C GLN A 206 -2.98 22.58 4.54
N GLY A 207 -3.62 21.43 4.41
CA GLY A 207 -4.98 21.32 3.90
C GLY A 207 -5.10 21.67 2.42
N ASP A 208 -3.98 21.85 1.70
CA ASP A 208 -3.99 22.41 0.36
C ASP A 208 -4.30 21.32 -0.67
N SER A 209 -5.54 21.33 -1.17
CA SER A 209 -5.96 20.46 -2.26
C SER A 209 -5.44 20.91 -3.63
N ASN A 210 -4.80 22.08 -3.76
CA ASN A 210 -4.40 22.67 -5.05
C ASN A 210 -3.00 22.24 -5.52
N MET A 211 -2.64 20.97 -5.32
CA MET A 211 -1.42 20.41 -5.90
C MET A 211 -1.65 19.98 -7.35
N SER A 212 -0.67 20.21 -8.21
CA SER A 212 -0.67 19.65 -9.57
C SER A 212 -0.47 18.13 -9.54
N ALA A 213 -0.89 17.44 -10.60
CA ALA A 213 -0.68 16.00 -10.74
C ALA A 213 0.80 15.59 -10.60
N ASP A 214 1.72 16.38 -11.17
CA ASP A 214 3.16 16.11 -11.07
C ASP A 214 3.68 16.28 -9.63
N GLU A 215 3.15 17.25 -8.88
CA GLU A 215 3.50 17.44 -7.46
C GLU A 215 2.96 16.30 -6.60
N ILE A 216 1.73 15.83 -6.85
CA ILE A 216 1.12 14.67 -6.17
C ILE A 216 1.98 13.42 -6.40
N ILE A 217 2.34 13.13 -7.67
CA ILE A 217 3.20 12.00 -8.01
C ILE A 217 4.59 12.14 -7.40
N LYS A 218 5.20 13.33 -7.46
CA LYS A 218 6.52 13.59 -6.88
C LYS A 218 6.54 13.49 -5.35
N MET A 219 5.45 13.84 -4.68
CA MET A 219 5.30 13.61 -3.24
C MET A 219 5.03 12.13 -2.94
N GLY A 220 4.51 11.38 -3.91
CA GLY A 220 4.20 9.97 -3.77
C GLY A 220 2.97 9.74 -2.88
N VAL A 221 1.96 10.60 -3.02
CA VAL A 221 0.64 10.54 -2.37
C VAL A 221 -0.44 10.39 -3.46
N ALA A 222 -1.67 10.06 -3.07
CA ALA A 222 -2.76 9.86 -4.04
C ALA A 222 -3.47 11.17 -4.44
N SER A 223 -3.51 12.16 -3.57
CA SER A 223 -4.15 13.45 -3.80
C SER A 223 -3.47 14.57 -3.00
N GLY A 224 -3.81 15.83 -3.26
CA GLY A 224 -3.37 16.95 -2.43
C GLY A 224 -3.82 16.79 -0.97
N TYR A 225 -5.04 16.31 -0.74
CA TYR A 225 -5.53 16.04 0.62
C TYR A 225 -4.71 14.93 1.31
N GLY A 226 -4.33 13.88 0.58
CA GLY A 226 -3.41 12.86 1.09
C GLY A 226 -1.99 13.38 1.39
N GLY A 227 -1.64 14.58 0.93
CA GLY A 227 -0.37 15.26 1.25
C GLY A 227 -0.32 15.87 2.66
N ASP A 228 -1.42 15.86 3.40
CA ASP A 228 -1.49 16.43 4.74
C ASP A 228 -0.83 15.56 5.80
N GLU A 229 -1.15 14.27 5.84
CA GLU A 229 -0.58 13.33 6.80
C GLU A 229 -0.75 11.87 6.38
N ALA A 230 -0.06 10.97 7.08
CA ALA A 230 -0.07 9.55 6.76
C ALA A 230 -1.47 8.92 6.81
N ALA A 231 -2.35 9.35 7.73
CA ALA A 231 -3.71 8.79 7.82
C ALA A 231 -4.52 9.13 6.56
N GLU A 232 -4.51 10.40 6.15
CA GLU A 232 -5.21 10.84 4.94
C GLU A 232 -4.61 10.23 3.67
N ASP A 233 -3.29 10.11 3.58
CA ASP A 233 -2.62 9.44 2.47
C ASP A 233 -3.05 7.97 2.31
N ILE A 234 -3.16 7.22 3.43
CA ILE A 234 -3.64 5.83 3.41
C ILE A 234 -5.09 5.78 2.91
N ALA A 235 -5.96 6.65 3.42
CA ALA A 235 -7.37 6.69 3.07
C ALA A 235 -7.59 7.11 1.61
N GLU A 236 -6.95 8.18 1.16
CA GLU A 236 -7.00 8.67 -0.21
C GLU A 236 -6.45 7.66 -1.21
N MET A 237 -5.32 7.00 -0.88
CA MET A 237 -4.75 5.98 -1.75
C MET A 237 -5.64 4.75 -1.85
N THR A 238 -6.23 4.30 -0.75
CA THR A 238 -7.14 3.15 -0.74
C THR A 238 -8.42 3.48 -1.50
N ALA A 239 -9.02 4.63 -1.21
CA ALA A 239 -10.25 5.09 -1.85
C ALA A 239 -10.03 5.30 -3.36
N GLY A 240 -8.96 5.97 -3.79
CA GLY A 240 -8.68 6.20 -5.20
C GLY A 240 -8.57 4.90 -6.01
N ILE A 241 -7.82 3.92 -5.50
CA ILE A 241 -7.64 2.61 -6.14
C ILE A 241 -8.97 1.86 -6.28
N ILE A 242 -9.80 1.89 -5.24
CA ILE A 242 -11.08 1.16 -5.20
C ILE A 242 -12.16 1.91 -6.01
N ALA A 243 -12.25 3.22 -5.83
CA ALA A 243 -13.27 4.10 -6.42
C ALA A 243 -13.16 4.18 -7.94
N ALA A 244 -11.98 4.01 -8.53
CA ALA A 244 -11.79 3.89 -9.97
C ALA A 244 -12.75 2.89 -10.62
N ARG A 245 -13.16 1.84 -9.89
CA ARG A 245 -14.13 0.82 -10.33
C ARG A 245 -15.59 1.20 -10.05
N ALA A 246 -15.85 2.12 -9.12
CA ALA A 246 -17.19 2.59 -8.78
C ALA A 246 -17.75 3.56 -9.82
N TRP A 247 -16.91 4.43 -10.38
CA TRP A 247 -17.34 5.42 -11.37
C TRP A 247 -18.07 4.82 -12.59
N PRO A 248 -17.53 3.81 -13.28
CA PRO A 248 -18.20 3.22 -14.43
C PRO A 248 -19.52 2.52 -14.08
N GLN A 249 -19.65 1.97 -12.86
CA GLN A 249 -20.88 1.29 -12.42
C GLN A 249 -22.08 2.24 -12.37
N TYR A 250 -21.86 3.51 -12.02
CA TYR A 250 -22.91 4.54 -12.02
C TYR A 250 -23.04 5.26 -13.36
N GLY A 251 -22.24 4.89 -14.38
CA GLY A 251 -22.18 5.62 -15.66
C GLY A 251 -21.64 7.04 -15.49
N ALA A 252 -20.84 7.28 -14.45
CA ALA A 252 -20.24 8.56 -14.16
C ALA A 252 -18.77 8.57 -14.61
N ILE A 253 -18.28 9.75 -14.98
CA ILE A 253 -16.86 10.01 -15.23
C ILE A 253 -16.35 10.76 -14.01
N PRO A 254 -15.21 10.38 -13.42
CA PRO A 254 -14.67 11.08 -12.27
C PRO A 254 -14.51 12.58 -12.59
N PRO A 255 -14.92 13.48 -11.69
CA PRO A 255 -14.93 14.92 -11.91
C PRO A 255 -13.50 15.47 -12.03
N THR A 256 -12.52 14.74 -11.51
CA THR A 256 -11.11 15.08 -11.64
C THR A 256 -10.30 13.85 -12.08
N PRO A 257 -9.26 14.02 -12.91
CA PRO A 257 -8.29 12.96 -13.21
C PRO A 257 -7.50 12.47 -11.98
N ALA A 258 -7.65 13.14 -10.82
CA ALA A 258 -6.82 12.91 -9.65
C ALA A 258 -7.16 11.60 -8.91
N GLU A 259 -8.42 11.13 -8.96
CA GLU A 259 -8.87 10.01 -8.12
C GLU A 259 -8.17 8.68 -8.45
N ASP A 260 -7.72 8.47 -9.70
CA ASP A 260 -6.97 7.27 -10.11
C ASP A 260 -5.57 7.59 -10.65
N LEU A 261 -5.09 8.82 -10.42
CA LEU A 261 -3.86 9.35 -11.02
C LEU A 261 -2.65 8.43 -10.80
N ILE A 262 -2.53 7.85 -9.61
CA ILE A 262 -1.41 6.97 -9.26
C ILE A 262 -1.44 5.66 -10.06
N CYS A 263 -2.61 5.07 -10.29
CA CYS A 263 -2.73 3.83 -11.04
C CYS A 263 -2.61 4.09 -12.54
N GLU A 264 -3.22 5.16 -13.04
CA GLU A 264 -3.03 5.60 -14.42
C GLU A 264 -1.54 5.80 -14.73
N ARG A 265 -0.80 6.48 -13.83
CA ARG A 265 0.63 6.71 -13.98
C ARG A 265 1.43 5.40 -13.97
N MET A 266 1.11 4.47 -13.07
CA MET A 266 1.77 3.15 -13.03
C MET A 266 1.46 2.30 -14.27
N GLN A 267 0.21 2.30 -14.74
CA GLN A 267 -0.22 1.57 -15.93
C GLN A 267 0.39 2.13 -17.23
N ALA A 268 0.66 3.44 -17.27
CA ALA A 268 1.31 4.10 -18.41
C ALA A 268 2.78 3.70 -18.59
N VAL A 269 3.43 3.13 -17.57
CA VAL A 269 4.83 2.71 -17.66
C VAL A 269 4.95 1.37 -18.39
N ALA A 270 5.75 1.37 -19.44
CA ALA A 270 6.20 0.17 -20.14
C ALA A 270 7.68 -0.09 -19.86
N GLY A 271 8.05 -1.35 -19.64
CA GLY A 271 9.45 -1.78 -19.54
C GLY A 271 9.76 -2.67 -18.33
N PRO A 272 11.00 -3.16 -18.23
CA PRO A 272 11.45 -3.95 -17.10
C PRO A 272 11.77 -3.04 -15.90
N GLY A 273 11.06 -3.25 -14.80
CA GLY A 273 11.36 -2.59 -13.53
C GLY A 273 10.46 -1.40 -13.23
N ILE A 274 10.67 -0.84 -12.04
CA ILE A 274 9.83 0.20 -11.44
C ILE A 274 10.62 1.51 -11.50
N PRO A 275 10.14 2.54 -12.23
CA PRO A 275 10.79 3.84 -12.25
C PRO A 275 10.96 4.41 -10.85
N GLY A 276 12.07 5.10 -10.61
CA GLY A 276 12.37 5.69 -9.31
C GLY A 276 11.22 6.57 -8.78
N GLU A 277 10.67 7.42 -9.64
CA GLU A 277 9.54 8.31 -9.34
C GLU A 277 8.26 7.58 -8.88
N LEU A 278 8.10 6.29 -9.20
CA LEU A 278 6.94 5.47 -8.81
C LEU A 278 7.26 4.45 -7.72
N ALA A 279 8.53 4.33 -7.30
CA ALA A 279 8.95 3.29 -6.36
C ALA A 279 8.29 3.44 -4.98
N LEU A 280 8.09 4.68 -4.51
CA LEU A 280 7.37 4.96 -3.26
C LEU A 280 5.89 4.54 -3.36
N ILE A 281 5.21 5.00 -4.41
CA ILE A 281 3.79 4.67 -4.66
C ILE A 281 3.63 3.15 -4.74
N TYR A 282 4.49 2.47 -5.50
CA TYR A 282 4.47 1.01 -5.63
C TYR A 282 4.62 0.29 -4.27
N ALA A 283 5.52 0.76 -3.40
CA ALA A 283 5.69 0.20 -2.06
C ALA A 283 4.46 0.43 -1.17
N LYS A 284 3.84 1.61 -1.24
CA LYS A 284 2.61 1.94 -0.50
C LYS A 284 1.43 1.08 -0.94
N VAL A 285 1.20 0.94 -2.25
CA VAL A 285 0.17 0.07 -2.83
C VAL A 285 0.41 -1.40 -2.42
N GLY A 286 1.66 -1.86 -2.42
CA GLY A 286 2.03 -3.18 -1.90
C GLY A 286 1.73 -3.37 -0.41
N LEU A 287 1.92 -2.34 0.41
CA LEU A 287 1.55 -2.37 1.83
C LEU A 287 0.04 -2.45 2.01
N LEU A 288 -0.76 -1.64 1.29
CA LEU A 288 -2.23 -1.70 1.34
C LEU A 288 -2.76 -3.11 1.03
N ASN A 289 -2.21 -3.76 0.00
CA ASN A 289 -2.56 -5.14 -0.34
C ASN A 289 -2.13 -6.12 0.75
N SER A 290 -0.94 -5.93 1.34
CA SER A 290 -0.44 -6.82 2.39
C SER A 290 -1.24 -6.75 3.70
N VAL A 291 -1.91 -5.62 3.97
CA VAL A 291 -2.79 -5.43 5.14
C VAL A 291 -4.27 -5.59 4.83
N ASP A 292 -4.61 -6.08 3.64
CA ASP A 292 -5.99 -6.38 3.24
C ASP A 292 -6.91 -5.14 3.23
N LEU A 293 -6.35 -3.96 2.91
CA LEU A 293 -7.14 -2.76 2.59
C LEU A 293 -7.54 -2.73 1.12
N ILE A 294 -6.74 -3.34 0.24
CA ILE A 294 -7.09 -3.57 -1.16
C ILE A 294 -6.87 -5.06 -1.50
N SER A 295 -7.75 -5.59 -2.35
CA SER A 295 -7.66 -6.96 -2.86
C SER A 295 -6.50 -7.14 -3.83
N ASP A 296 -6.17 -8.39 -4.14
CA ASP A 296 -5.22 -8.73 -5.20
C ASP A 296 -5.68 -8.18 -6.56
N LEU A 297 -6.99 -8.09 -6.82
CA LEU A 297 -7.53 -7.53 -8.06
C LEU A 297 -7.27 -6.02 -8.16
N GLU A 298 -7.48 -5.28 -7.07
CA GLU A 298 -7.19 -3.83 -7.01
C GLU A 298 -5.69 -3.55 -7.09
N TYR A 299 -4.87 -4.34 -6.38
CA TYR A 299 -3.42 -4.27 -6.51
C TYR A 299 -3.03 -4.48 -7.98
N ASP A 300 -3.54 -5.54 -8.58
CA ASP A 300 -3.23 -5.95 -9.95
C ASP A 300 -3.65 -4.93 -11.01
N TYR A 301 -4.81 -4.30 -10.81
CA TYR A 301 -5.27 -3.17 -11.59
C TYR A 301 -4.27 -2.02 -11.48
N CYS A 302 -3.97 -1.59 -10.26
CA CYS A 302 -3.21 -0.37 -10.05
C CYS A 302 -1.76 -0.50 -10.54
N VAL A 303 -1.07 -1.59 -10.20
CA VAL A 303 0.35 -1.76 -10.59
C VAL A 303 0.53 -2.16 -12.07
N GLY A 304 -0.52 -2.68 -12.72
CA GLY A 304 -0.51 -3.05 -14.13
C GLY A 304 0.68 -3.92 -14.55
N ASN A 305 1.49 -3.41 -15.48
CA ASN A 305 2.66 -4.12 -16.01
C ASN A 305 3.90 -4.06 -15.11
N LEU A 306 3.92 -3.18 -14.10
CA LEU A 306 5.03 -3.03 -13.15
C LEU A 306 5.13 -4.17 -12.13
N LYS A 307 4.25 -5.18 -12.20
CA LYS A 307 4.32 -6.37 -11.35
C LYS A 307 5.71 -6.98 -11.40
N ILE A 308 6.27 -7.27 -10.24
CA ILE A 308 7.50 -8.04 -10.11
C ILE A 308 7.18 -9.49 -10.54
N ARG A 309 7.44 -9.80 -11.81
CA ARG A 309 7.17 -11.12 -12.43
C ARG A 309 8.29 -12.11 -12.09
N ALA A 310 8.44 -12.43 -10.81
CA ALA A 310 9.29 -13.55 -10.40
C ALA A 310 8.50 -14.86 -10.54
N PRO A 311 8.95 -15.82 -11.38
CA PRO A 311 8.23 -17.07 -11.68
C PRO A 311 8.17 -18.04 -10.49
N GLY A 312 8.88 -17.76 -9.41
CA GLY A 312 8.90 -18.59 -8.21
C GLY A 312 9.66 -17.94 -7.07
N ASN A 313 10.05 -18.76 -6.08
CA ASN A 313 10.91 -18.32 -4.98
C ASN A 313 12.35 -18.20 -5.47
N GLY A 314 12.97 -17.03 -5.33
CA GLY A 314 14.37 -16.86 -5.68
C GLY A 314 14.77 -15.41 -5.93
N PHE A 315 16.00 -15.25 -6.41
CA PHE A 315 16.45 -14.05 -7.09
C PHE A 315 16.54 -14.33 -8.60
N PHE A 316 16.10 -13.37 -9.41
CA PHE A 316 16.08 -13.48 -10.86
C PHE A 316 16.73 -12.22 -11.43
N THR A 317 17.85 -12.39 -12.14
CA THR A 317 18.55 -11.27 -12.78
C THR A 317 18.00 -11.05 -14.17
N LEU A 318 17.76 -9.80 -14.52
CA LEU A 318 17.26 -9.39 -15.82
C LEU A 318 18.32 -8.53 -16.52
N LYS A 319 18.66 -8.87 -17.77
CA LYS A 319 19.46 -8.03 -18.67
C LYS A 319 18.69 -7.87 -19.97
N ASN A 320 18.42 -6.63 -20.38
CA ASN A 320 17.63 -6.33 -21.59
C ASN A 320 16.29 -7.11 -21.65
N GLN A 321 15.57 -7.17 -20.52
CA GLN A 321 14.30 -7.91 -20.36
C GLN A 321 14.39 -9.44 -20.43
N GLN A 322 15.58 -10.01 -20.65
CA GLN A 322 15.79 -11.45 -20.61
C GLN A 322 16.32 -11.86 -19.24
N GLN A 323 15.69 -12.89 -18.65
CA GLN A 323 16.19 -13.52 -17.44
C GLN A 323 17.52 -14.20 -17.75
N THR A 324 18.58 -13.82 -17.04
CA THR A 324 19.95 -14.30 -17.28
C THR A 324 20.42 -15.28 -16.23
N ASN A 325 20.10 -15.08 -14.95
CA ASN A 325 20.49 -15.95 -13.85
C ASN A 325 19.33 -16.16 -12.89
N THR A 326 19.35 -17.30 -12.20
CA THR A 326 18.28 -17.74 -11.30
C THR A 326 18.87 -18.34 -10.02
N TYR A 327 18.44 -17.81 -8.87
CA TYR A 327 18.81 -18.29 -7.54
C TYR A 327 17.58 -18.78 -6.80
N THR A 328 17.15 -20.01 -7.06
CA THR A 328 15.89 -20.58 -6.53
C THR A 328 16.08 -21.56 -5.37
N GLY A 329 17.31 -21.89 -4.99
CA GLY A 329 17.60 -22.85 -3.92
C GLY A 329 17.58 -22.22 -2.52
N ASN A 330 16.78 -22.78 -1.61
CA ASN A 330 16.75 -22.46 -0.18
C ASN A 330 16.65 -20.95 0.11
N VAL A 331 15.63 -20.27 -0.44
CA VAL A 331 15.43 -18.84 -0.17
C VAL A 331 15.05 -18.62 1.29
N GLN A 332 15.94 -17.99 2.06
CA GLN A 332 15.73 -17.73 3.48
C GLN A 332 15.72 -16.23 3.74
N GLY A 333 14.65 -15.75 4.36
CA GLY A 333 14.48 -14.37 4.78
C GLY A 333 14.30 -14.32 6.30
N ARG A 334 15.10 -13.53 7.00
CA ARG A 334 15.05 -13.40 8.47
C ARG A 334 15.35 -11.98 8.93
N ILE A 335 14.81 -11.61 10.09
CA ILE A 335 15.25 -10.42 10.84
C ILE A 335 16.23 -10.91 11.91
N GLY A 336 17.46 -10.42 11.84
CA GLY A 336 18.52 -10.68 12.80
C GLY A 336 19.29 -9.40 13.09
N HIS A 337 20.60 -9.52 13.25
CA HIS A 337 21.48 -8.38 13.45
C HIS A 337 22.48 -8.25 12.29
N THR A 338 23.00 -7.04 12.09
CA THR A 338 24.20 -6.81 11.28
C THR A 338 25.38 -7.61 11.85
N ALA A 339 26.43 -7.82 11.04
CA ALA A 339 27.60 -8.62 11.44
C ALA A 339 28.32 -8.08 12.69
N ASP A 340 28.26 -6.77 12.92
CA ASP A 340 28.81 -6.09 14.10
C ASP A 340 27.86 -6.09 15.31
N GLY A 341 26.63 -6.60 15.17
CA GLY A 341 25.61 -6.65 16.22
C GLY A 341 24.99 -5.30 16.57
N THR A 342 25.35 -4.20 15.88
CA THR A 342 24.94 -2.85 16.30
C THR A 342 23.53 -2.47 15.83
N ARG A 343 23.00 -3.16 14.82
CA ARG A 343 21.69 -2.89 14.22
C ARG A 343 20.90 -4.15 13.99
N TRP A 344 19.57 -4.03 14.08
CA TRP A 344 18.66 -4.98 13.46
C TRP A 344 18.84 -4.93 11.95
N ALA A 345 18.82 -6.10 11.31
CA ALA A 345 18.92 -6.22 9.86
C ALA A 345 17.94 -7.27 9.34
N PHE A 346 17.38 -7.00 8.17
CA PHE A 346 16.75 -8.02 7.36
C PHE A 346 17.81 -8.66 6.46
N GLN A 347 17.86 -9.99 6.46
CA GLN A 347 18.74 -10.77 5.61
C GLN A 347 17.90 -11.67 4.72
N LEU A 348 18.15 -11.60 3.42
CA LEU A 348 17.56 -12.48 2.41
C LEU A 348 18.69 -13.16 1.63
N GLU A 349 18.71 -14.48 1.66
CA GLU A 349 19.69 -15.27 0.92
C GLU A 349 19.01 -16.29 0.01
N ALA A 350 19.69 -16.61 -1.09
CA ALA A 350 19.34 -17.73 -1.96
C ALA A 350 20.59 -18.34 -2.58
N THR A 351 20.51 -19.61 -2.94
CA THR A 351 21.55 -20.33 -3.68
C THR A 351 21.08 -20.62 -5.10
N GLY A 352 22.01 -20.70 -6.04
CA GLY A 352 21.71 -20.87 -7.45
C GLY A 352 22.92 -21.25 -8.27
N LEU A 353 22.72 -21.29 -9.59
CA LEU A 353 23.78 -21.36 -10.58
C LEU A 353 23.90 -19.98 -11.22
N VAL A 354 25.14 -19.50 -11.37
CA VAL A 354 25.44 -18.21 -12.00
C VAL A 354 26.60 -18.40 -12.97
N ASP A 355 26.52 -17.74 -14.13
CA ASP A 355 27.67 -17.54 -15.00
C ASP A 355 28.13 -16.08 -14.90
N LEU A 356 29.24 -15.85 -14.17
CA LEU A 356 29.78 -14.50 -13.94
C LEU A 356 30.88 -14.11 -14.94
N SER A 357 31.51 -15.09 -15.61
CA SER A 357 32.75 -14.89 -16.36
C SER A 357 32.77 -15.54 -17.75
N GLY A 358 31.67 -16.16 -18.18
CA GLY A 358 31.64 -16.97 -19.40
C GLY A 358 32.39 -18.30 -19.26
N GLU A 359 32.83 -18.65 -18.05
CA GLU A 359 33.50 -19.92 -17.72
C GLU A 359 32.51 -21.04 -17.41
N GLY A 360 31.21 -20.80 -17.62
CA GLY A 360 30.12 -21.71 -17.32
C GLY A 360 29.50 -21.49 -15.94
N GLU A 361 28.37 -22.16 -15.72
CA GLU A 361 27.57 -22.04 -14.50
C GLU A 361 28.32 -22.59 -13.27
N LYS A 362 28.49 -21.74 -12.25
CA LYS A 362 29.05 -22.11 -10.95
C LYS A 362 27.97 -22.01 -9.86
N GLN A 363 28.05 -22.88 -8.86
CA GLN A 363 27.20 -22.76 -7.68
C GLN A 363 27.51 -21.47 -6.93
N ALA A 364 26.50 -20.66 -6.70
CA ALA A 364 26.60 -19.37 -6.05
C ALA A 364 25.52 -19.15 -4.99
N ARG A 365 25.78 -18.21 -4.10
CA ARG A 365 24.87 -17.71 -3.07
C ARG A 365 24.78 -16.20 -3.20
N ILE A 366 23.58 -15.67 -3.29
CA ILE A 366 23.32 -14.24 -3.23
C ILE A 366 22.76 -13.92 -1.85
N GLU A 367 23.26 -12.84 -1.24
CA GLU A 367 22.83 -12.35 0.07
C GLU A 367 22.54 -10.85 -0.01
N LEU A 368 21.33 -10.49 0.36
CA LEU A 368 20.88 -9.12 0.58
C LEU A 368 20.77 -8.89 2.09
N THR A 369 21.46 -7.89 2.61
CA THR A 369 21.31 -7.41 3.99
C THR A 369 20.82 -5.96 3.98
N ILE A 370 19.70 -5.68 4.64
CA ILE A 370 19.12 -4.34 4.79
C ILE A 370 19.17 -3.95 6.28
N PRO A 371 20.01 -2.97 6.67
CA PRO A 371 19.99 -2.42 8.03
C PRO A 371 18.68 -1.69 8.30
N LEU A 372 18.02 -2.01 9.41
CA LEU A 372 16.67 -1.50 9.72
C LEU A 372 16.69 -0.44 10.82
N ALA A 373 17.15 -0.81 12.01
CA ALA A 373 17.13 0.05 13.20
C ALA A 373 18.32 -0.26 14.11
N PRO A 374 18.75 0.65 15.00
CA PRO A 374 19.72 0.34 16.05
C PRO A 374 19.27 -0.87 16.89
N ALA A 375 20.19 -1.75 17.28
CA ALA A 375 19.87 -2.95 18.07
C ALA A 375 19.32 -2.61 19.47
N SER A 376 19.57 -1.40 19.96
CA SER A 376 19.00 -0.86 21.19
C SER A 376 17.50 -0.56 21.10
N GLN A 377 16.94 -0.47 19.89
CA GLN A 377 15.51 -0.26 19.69
C GLN A 377 14.76 -1.59 19.65
N PRO A 378 13.44 -1.59 19.92
CA PRO A 378 12.62 -2.78 19.74
C PRO A 378 12.76 -3.35 18.33
N ARG A 379 12.62 -4.68 18.20
CA ARG A 379 12.64 -5.38 16.91
C ARG A 379 11.74 -4.64 15.89
N PRO A 380 12.28 -4.29 14.69
CA PRO A 380 11.53 -3.56 13.66
C PRO A 380 10.60 -4.48 12.86
N SER A 381 9.71 -3.84 12.08
CA SER A 381 8.91 -4.50 11.04
C SER A 381 9.79 -5.16 9.97
N PHE A 382 9.19 -5.99 9.12
CA PHE A 382 9.85 -6.35 7.86
C PHE A 382 10.09 -5.10 7.00
N PRO A 383 11.19 -5.03 6.24
CA PRO A 383 11.49 -3.87 5.43
C PRO A 383 10.43 -3.68 4.34
N ARG A 384 10.00 -2.44 4.16
CA ARG A 384 9.23 -1.95 3.02
C ARG A 384 9.77 -0.61 2.57
N GLY A 385 9.57 -0.26 1.31
CA GLY A 385 10.06 0.99 0.72
C GLY A 385 11.43 0.85 0.05
N ILE A 386 12.13 1.97 -0.06
CA ILE A 386 13.35 2.12 -0.85
C ILE A 386 14.57 2.20 0.09
N TYR A 387 15.65 1.51 -0.27
CA TYR A 387 16.91 1.46 0.47
C TYR A 387 18.10 1.67 -0.47
N GLY A 388 19.04 2.55 -0.10
CA GLY A 388 20.30 2.71 -0.84
C GLY A 388 21.27 1.55 -0.58
N ILE A 389 22.00 1.11 -1.60
CA ILE A 389 23.09 0.13 -1.49
C ILE A 389 24.42 0.85 -1.26
N GLY A 390 25.26 0.32 -0.36
CA GLY A 390 26.63 0.79 -0.13
C GLY A 390 26.78 1.72 1.05
N ARG A 391 27.55 2.81 0.90
CA ARG A 391 27.58 3.88 1.90
C ARG A 391 26.19 4.52 1.91
N GLY A 392 25.56 4.62 3.09
CA GLY A 392 24.23 5.23 3.21
C GLY A 392 24.16 6.52 2.40
N ILE A 393 23.10 6.68 1.61
CA ILE A 393 22.95 7.84 0.73
C ILE A 393 22.84 9.08 1.64
N ASN A 394 23.59 10.13 1.31
CA ASN A 394 23.72 11.35 2.12
C ASN A 394 24.36 11.15 3.52
N GLY A 395 25.10 10.06 3.73
CA GLY A 395 25.81 9.81 4.99
C GLY A 395 24.91 9.39 6.16
N VAL A 396 23.63 9.14 5.90
CA VAL A 396 22.66 8.71 6.92
C VAL A 396 22.58 7.17 6.93
N GLY A 397 23.20 6.59 7.96
CA GLY A 397 23.08 5.16 8.28
C GLY A 397 23.93 4.20 7.43
N ALA A 398 23.85 2.92 7.77
CA ALA A 398 24.42 1.85 6.97
C ALA A 398 23.48 1.53 5.81
N GLY A 399 23.99 1.57 4.56
CA GLY A 399 23.22 1.17 3.39
C GLY A 399 22.98 -0.34 3.35
N ALA A 400 22.05 -0.76 2.52
CA ALA A 400 21.89 -2.16 2.17
C ALA A 400 23.17 -2.69 1.52
N THR A 401 23.44 -3.99 1.68
CA THR A 401 24.57 -4.67 1.05
C THR A 401 24.06 -5.84 0.24
N ILE A 402 24.62 -6.02 -0.95
CA ILE A 402 24.40 -7.21 -1.76
C ILE A 402 25.74 -7.86 -2.03
N ASN A 403 25.85 -9.11 -1.60
CA ASN A 403 27.03 -9.92 -1.77
C ASN A 403 26.66 -11.14 -2.60
N ILE A 404 27.51 -11.46 -3.57
CA ILE A 404 27.44 -12.70 -4.35
C ILE A 404 28.69 -13.51 -4.03
N TYR A 405 28.47 -14.73 -3.56
CA TYR A 405 29.48 -15.71 -3.25
C TYR A 405 29.42 -16.83 -4.28
N TYR A 406 30.56 -17.40 -4.63
CA TYR A 406 30.65 -18.60 -5.46
C TYR A 406 31.41 -19.69 -4.72
N ARG A 407 31.09 -20.94 -5.03
CA ARG A 407 31.81 -22.09 -4.50
C ARG A 407 32.91 -22.52 -5.46
N ASP A 408 34.13 -22.55 -4.96
CA ASP A 408 35.32 -22.94 -5.70
C ASP A 408 36.15 -23.91 -4.85
N GLU A 409 36.43 -25.09 -5.40
CA GLU A 409 37.11 -26.18 -4.67
C GLU A 409 36.47 -26.51 -3.31
N GLY A 410 35.14 -26.43 -3.22
CA GLY A 410 34.37 -26.68 -1.99
C GLY A 410 34.41 -25.56 -0.95
N LYS A 411 35.11 -24.44 -1.22
CA LYS A 411 35.13 -23.25 -0.36
C LYS A 411 34.27 -22.14 -0.95
N GLU A 412 33.54 -21.45 -0.10
CA GLU A 412 32.79 -20.26 -0.50
C GLU A 412 33.74 -19.05 -0.55
N LYS A 413 33.73 -18.33 -1.68
CA LYS A 413 34.52 -17.13 -1.91
C LYS A 413 33.56 -15.98 -2.27
N LEU A 414 33.77 -14.81 -1.66
CA LEU A 414 33.06 -13.60 -2.06
C LEU A 414 33.54 -13.19 -3.46
N ALA A 415 32.66 -13.27 -4.46
CA ALA A 415 32.96 -12.81 -5.81
C ALA A 415 32.78 -11.29 -5.89
N VAL A 416 31.62 -10.81 -5.44
CA VAL A 416 31.14 -9.48 -5.78
C VAL A 416 30.41 -8.87 -4.60
N THR A 417 30.67 -7.59 -4.36
CA THR A 417 29.85 -6.71 -3.51
C THR A 417 29.34 -5.55 -4.36
N ALA A 418 28.04 -5.27 -4.28
CA ALA A 418 27.46 -4.09 -4.90
C ALA A 418 27.87 -2.83 -4.10
N GLU A 419 28.39 -1.82 -4.80
CA GLU A 419 28.86 -0.58 -4.16
C GLU A 419 27.80 0.52 -4.10
N SER A 420 26.88 0.48 -5.07
CA SER A 420 25.88 1.52 -5.27
C SER A 420 24.68 0.95 -6.00
N GLY A 421 23.50 1.43 -5.65
CA GLY A 421 22.24 0.99 -6.22
C GLY A 421 21.09 1.21 -5.25
N LEU A 422 19.96 0.60 -5.55
CA LEU A 422 18.73 0.73 -4.79
C LEU A 422 18.10 -0.65 -4.59
N VAL A 423 17.47 -0.83 -3.45
CA VAL A 423 16.60 -1.96 -3.14
C VAL A 423 15.22 -1.40 -2.89
N LEU A 424 14.25 -1.87 -3.65
CA LEU A 424 12.83 -1.67 -3.40
C LEU A 424 12.26 -2.94 -2.79
N VAL A 425 11.69 -2.85 -1.60
CA VAL A 425 10.88 -3.91 -1.02
C VAL A 425 9.42 -3.48 -1.09
N SER A 426 8.64 -4.07 -1.99
CA SER A 426 7.26 -3.68 -2.25
C SER A 426 6.28 -4.33 -1.29
N ARG A 427 6.47 -5.63 -1.03
CA ARG A 427 5.63 -6.42 -0.12
C ARG A 427 6.52 -7.22 0.81
N ALA A 428 6.18 -7.22 2.08
CA ALA A 428 6.94 -7.96 3.08
C ALA A 428 6.02 -8.40 4.21
N SER A 429 6.01 -9.70 4.48
CA SER A 429 5.24 -10.35 5.53
C SER A 429 5.91 -11.68 5.89
N THR A 430 5.37 -12.33 6.91
CA THR A 430 5.71 -13.71 7.27
C THR A 430 5.26 -14.73 6.21
N LYS A 431 4.58 -14.33 5.14
CA LYS A 431 4.19 -15.22 4.04
C LYS A 431 4.89 -14.89 2.73
N LEU A 432 5.17 -13.62 2.50
CA LEU A 432 5.70 -13.11 1.24
C LEU A 432 6.73 -12.02 1.49
N VAL A 433 7.90 -12.13 0.88
CA VAL A 433 8.80 -10.99 0.67
C VAL A 433 9.04 -10.84 -0.82
N GLU A 434 8.82 -9.65 -1.36
CA GLU A 434 8.91 -9.35 -2.79
C GLU A 434 9.52 -7.96 -2.99
N GLY A 435 10.38 -7.86 -4.00
CA GLY A 435 11.03 -6.61 -4.32
C GLY A 435 11.95 -6.69 -5.54
N SER A 436 12.62 -5.57 -5.77
CA SER A 436 13.55 -5.39 -6.88
C SER A 436 14.81 -4.69 -6.38
N ILE A 437 15.91 -4.97 -7.05
CA ILE A 437 17.21 -4.40 -6.79
C ILE A 437 17.69 -3.82 -8.11
N SER A 438 18.12 -2.56 -8.12
CA SER A 438 18.84 -1.96 -9.24
C SER A 438 20.28 -1.69 -8.82
N ILE A 439 21.26 -2.20 -9.57
CA ILE A 439 22.68 -2.06 -9.24
C ILE A 439 23.36 -1.25 -10.34
N ALA A 440 23.94 -0.12 -9.94
CA ALA A 440 24.67 0.78 -10.84
C ALA A 440 26.13 0.36 -11.01
N ARG A 441 26.74 -0.30 -10.00
CA ARG A 441 28.15 -0.74 -10.05
C ARG A 441 28.45 -1.89 -9.09
N PHE A 442 29.33 -2.78 -9.51
CA PHE A 442 29.90 -3.88 -8.72
C PHE A 442 31.41 -3.71 -8.51
N VAL A 443 31.94 -4.14 -7.37
CA VAL A 443 33.39 -4.35 -7.20
C VAL A 443 33.69 -5.83 -6.98
N ASN A 444 34.62 -6.33 -7.80
CA ASN A 444 35.19 -7.65 -7.68
C ASN A 444 36.43 -7.56 -6.79
N TRP A 445 36.39 -8.23 -5.64
CA TRP A 445 37.50 -8.21 -4.67
C TRP A 445 38.62 -9.20 -5.02
N THR A 446 38.47 -9.99 -6.07
CA THR A 446 39.36 -11.14 -6.36
C THR A 446 40.16 -11.05 -7.66
N SER A 447 40.04 -9.99 -8.47
CA SER A 447 40.88 -9.83 -9.68
C SER A 447 41.16 -8.37 -10.10
N LEU A 448 42.45 -7.99 -10.09
CA LEU A 448 43.00 -7.03 -11.06
C LEU A 448 42.87 -7.66 -12.46
N LEU A 449 41.90 -7.19 -13.26
CA LEU A 449 41.78 -7.22 -14.73
C LEU A 449 40.33 -7.51 -15.22
N ALA A 450 39.88 -6.65 -16.14
CA ALA A 450 38.72 -6.69 -17.04
C ALA A 450 37.29 -6.61 -16.45
N MET A 451 36.75 -5.39 -16.40
CA MET A 451 35.30 -5.12 -16.51
C MET A 451 34.91 -4.95 -17.99
N PRO A 452 33.68 -5.29 -18.42
CA PRO A 452 33.14 -4.80 -19.67
C PRO A 452 32.73 -3.32 -19.56
N GLU A 453 33.15 -2.52 -20.53
CA GLU A 453 32.71 -1.15 -20.79
C GLU A 453 31.26 -1.13 -21.31
N SER A 454 30.28 -1.23 -20.41
CA SER A 454 28.97 -0.56 -20.52
C SER A 454 28.10 -1.00 -19.35
N ALA A 455 27.88 -0.07 -18.41
CA ALA A 455 26.88 -0.20 -17.37
C ALA A 455 25.49 -0.21 -18.04
N GLY A 456 24.95 -1.40 -18.27
CA GLY A 456 23.51 -1.59 -18.25
C GLY A 456 23.13 -1.89 -16.81
N ASP A 457 22.20 -1.13 -16.25
CA ASP A 457 21.69 -1.37 -14.89
C ASP A 457 21.26 -2.84 -14.76
N MET A 458 21.82 -3.56 -13.79
CA MET A 458 21.40 -4.92 -13.48
C MET A 458 20.19 -4.85 -12.57
N VAL A 459 19.05 -5.36 -13.04
CA VAL A 459 17.85 -5.50 -12.22
C VAL A 459 17.77 -6.92 -11.68
N ILE A 460 17.71 -7.06 -10.36
CA ILE A 460 17.49 -8.35 -9.68
C ILE A 460 16.13 -8.28 -9.00
N THR A 461 15.20 -9.11 -9.44
CA THR A 461 13.93 -9.28 -8.73
C THR A 461 14.07 -10.40 -7.70
N PHE A 462 13.42 -10.25 -6.55
CA PHE A 462 13.40 -11.31 -5.55
C PHE A 462 11.99 -11.58 -5.07
N ARG A 463 11.72 -12.86 -4.77
CA ARG A 463 10.45 -13.30 -4.22
C ARG A 463 10.68 -14.49 -3.29
N LYS A 464 10.02 -14.48 -2.14
CA LYS A 464 9.99 -15.60 -1.19
C LYS A 464 8.56 -15.80 -0.71
N LYS A 465 7.94 -16.92 -1.08
CA LYS A 465 6.72 -17.46 -0.47
C LYS A 465 7.10 -18.53 0.55
N ASN A 466 6.61 -18.40 1.78
CA ASN A 466 6.83 -19.39 2.83
C ASN A 466 6.01 -20.67 2.63
#